data_AF-A0A6P0IIS0-F1
#
_entry.id   AF-A0A6P0IIS0-F1
#
_cell.length_a   1.000
_cell.length_b   1.000
_cell.length_c   1.000
_cell.angle_alpha   90.00
_cell.angle_beta   90.00
_cell.angle_gamma   90.00
#
_symmetry.space_group_name_H-M   'P 1'
#
loop_
_entity.id
_entity.type
_entity.pdbx_description
1 polymer ?
#
loop_
_entity_poly.entity_id
_entity_poly.type
_entity_poly.pdbx_seq_one_letter_code
_entity_poly.pdbx_strand_id
1 'polypeptide(L)' 'LSYAHLENANLRGANLCGANLANAKITKEQLAQAKTNWTTVLPTGKRGFW' A
#
# COMPACT_ATOMS: atom_id res chain seq x y z
N LEU A 1 7.86 -3.13 3.57
CA LEU A 1 6.49 -3.67 3.75
C LEU A 1 6.19 -4.82 2.80
N SER A 2 7.09 -5.19 1.89
CA SER A 2 6.92 -6.36 1.06
C SER A 2 6.67 -7.59 1.92
N TYR A 3 5.69 -8.42 1.53
CA TYR A 3 5.23 -9.60 2.29
C TYR A 3 4.57 -9.31 3.66
N ALA A 4 4.22 -8.05 3.96
CA ALA A 4 3.50 -7.74 5.19
C ALA A 4 2.04 -8.20 5.12
N HIS A 5 1.53 -8.75 6.23
CA HIS A 5 0.12 -9.03 6.43
C HIS A 5 -0.54 -7.80 7.06
N LEU A 6 -1.15 -6.97 6.23
CA LEU A 6 -1.85 -5.74 6.64
C LEU A 6 -3.37 -5.89 6.54
N GLU A 7 -3.87 -7.07 6.20
CA GLU A 7 -5.30 -7.38 6.20
C GLU A 7 -5.94 -7.02 7.54
N ASN A 8 -6.95 -6.14 7.51
CA ASN A 8 -7.63 -5.57 8.69
C ASN A 8 -6.85 -4.53 9.53
N ALA A 9 -5.62 -4.17 9.15
CA ALA A 9 -4.92 -3.03 9.77
C ALA A 9 -5.63 -1.69 9.53
N ASN A 10 -5.69 -0.84 10.55
CA ASN A 10 -6.15 0.54 10.37
C ASN A 10 -5.05 1.36 9.70
N LEU A 11 -5.15 1.59 8.39
CA LEU A 11 -4.20 2.38 7.61
C LEU A 11 -4.69 3.82 7.36
N ARG A 12 -5.74 4.27 8.06
CA ARG A 12 -6.30 5.60 7.89
C ARG A 12 -5.27 6.68 8.20
N GLY A 13 -4.87 7.43 7.18
CA GLY A 13 -3.86 8.48 7.29
C GLY A 13 -2.42 7.98 7.36
N ALA A 14 -2.17 6.67 7.25
CA ALA A 14 -0.83 6.11 7.22
C ALA A 14 -0.06 6.61 6.01
N ASN A 15 1.22 6.99 6.20
CA ASN A 15 2.07 7.43 5.11
C ASN A 15 2.80 6.24 4.48
N LEU A 16 2.38 5.84 3.28
CA LEU A 16 2.96 4.76 2.48
C LEU A 16 3.62 5.30 1.19
N CYS A 17 3.90 6.61 1.13
CA CYS A 17 4.63 7.23 0.02
C CYS A 17 6.01 6.58 -0.15
N GLY A 18 6.31 6.10 -1.35
CA GLY A 18 7.57 5.41 -1.65
C GLY A 18 7.72 4.03 -1.00
N ALA A 19 6.71 3.54 -0.28
CA ALA A 19 6.75 2.22 0.31
C ALA A 19 6.72 1.13 -0.78
N ASN A 20 7.48 0.06 -0.56
CA ASN A 20 7.33 -1.16 -1.33
C ASN A 20 6.31 -2.08 -0.66
N LEU A 21 5.11 -2.18 -1.26
CA LEU A 21 4.02 -3.08 -0.84
C LEU A 21 3.95 -4.34 -1.71
N ALA A 22 4.95 -4.62 -2.57
CA ALA A 22 4.93 -5.82 -3.40
C ALA A 22 4.72 -7.08 -2.55
N ASN A 23 3.77 -7.92 -2.95
CA ASN A 23 3.37 -9.12 -2.21
C ASN A 23 2.80 -8.88 -0.80
N ALA A 24 2.54 -7.63 -0.40
CA ALA A 24 1.85 -7.35 0.86
C ALA A 24 0.36 -7.70 0.75
N LYS A 25 -0.22 -8.27 1.81
CA LYS A 25 -1.65 -8.48 1.91
C LYS A 25 -2.31 -7.22 2.46
N ILE A 26 -2.90 -6.43 1.57
CA ILE A 26 -3.61 -5.19 1.89
C ILE A 26 -4.80 -5.08 0.95
N THR A 27 -5.97 -4.69 1.45
CA THR A 27 -7.15 -4.50 0.60
C THR A 27 -7.10 -3.16 -0.11
N LYS A 28 -7.88 -3.01 -1.20
CA LYS A 28 -8.00 -1.74 -1.91
C LYS A 28 -8.58 -0.65 -1.00
N GLU A 29 -9.55 -0.99 -0.16
CA GLU A 29 -10.18 -0.06 0.77
C GLU A 29 -9.21 0.45 1.83
N GLN A 30 -8.30 -0.39 2.33
CA GLN A 30 -7.26 0.03 3.27
C GLN A 30 -6.19 0.89 2.59
N LEU A 31 -5.81 0.52 1.36
CA LEU A 31 -4.88 1.30 0.55
C LEU A 31 -5.44 2.70 0.21
N ALA A 32 -6.74 2.79 -0.09
CA ALA A 32 -7.42 4.06 -0.37
C ALA A 32 -7.48 5.00 0.84
N GLN A 33 -7.38 4.44 2.06
CA GLN A 33 -7.32 5.21 3.31
C GLN A 33 -5.89 5.66 3.67
N ALA A 34 -4.88 5.06 3.03
CA ALA A 34 -3.48 5.41 3.22
C ALA A 34 -3.03 6.47 2.20
N LYS A 35 -2.00 7.24 2.55
CA LYS A 35 -1.36 8.17 1.64
C LYS A 35 -0.34 7.40 0.80
N THR A 36 -0.55 7.36 -0.51
CA THR A 36 0.38 6.77 -1.48
C THR A 36 0.80 7.81 -2.52
N ASN A 37 1.93 7.59 -3.19
CA ASN A 37 2.39 8.45 -4.27
C ASN A 37 2.87 7.61 -5.47
N TRP A 38 3.32 8.28 -6.53
CA TRP A 38 3.80 7.65 -7.76
C TRP A 38 5.03 6.73 -7.57
N THR A 39 5.75 6.88 -6.45
CA THR A 39 6.89 6.03 -6.10
C THR A 39 6.50 4.78 -5.31
N THR A 40 5.27 4.71 -4.78
CA THR A 40 4.78 3.55 -4.04
C THR A 40 4.60 2.35 -4.98
N VAL A 41 5.14 1.19 -4.59
CA VAL A 41 4.93 -0.08 -5.28
C VAL A 41 3.71 -0.76 -4.66
N LEU A 42 2.71 -1.06 -5.47
CA LEU A 42 1.46 -1.70 -5.07
C LEU A 42 1.64 -3.21 -4.82
N PRO A 43 0.67 -3.88 -4.17
CA PRO A 43 0.68 -5.33 -3.95
C PRO A 43 0.87 -6.15 -5.22
N THR A 44 0.35 -5.63 -6.33
CA THR A 44 0.47 -6.20 -7.67
C THR A 44 1.88 -6.07 -8.26
N GLY A 45 2.82 -5.45 -7.56
CA GLY A 45 4.17 -5.14 -8.05
C GLY A 45 4.23 -3.96 -9.00
N LYS A 46 3.08 -3.38 -9.39
CA LYS A 46 3.02 -2.18 -10.23
C LYS A 46 3.23 -0.94 -9.37
N ARG A 47 3.90 0.07 -9.92
CA ARG A 47 3.92 1.40 -9.29
C ARG A 47 2.56 2.05 -9.45
N GLY A 48 2.13 2.79 -8.43
CA GLY A 48 0.89 3.57 -8.48
C GLY A 48 1.00 4.63 -9.56
N PHE A 49 0.51 4.34 -10.76
CA PHE A 49 0.21 5.37 -11.74
C PHE A 49 -1.11 6.01 -11.34
N TRP A 50 -1.15 7.34 -11.34
CA TRP A 50 -2.38 8.12 -11.23
C TRP A 50 -3.31 7.79 -12.39
#